data_AF-A0A1W4XRL5-F1
#
_entry.id   AF-A0A1W4XRL5-F1
#
_cell.length_a   1.000
_cell.length_b   1.000
_cell.length_c   1.000
_cell.angle_alpha   90.00
_cell.angle_beta   90.00
_cell.angle_gamma   90.00
#
_symmetry.space_group_name_H-M   'P 1'
#
loop_
_entity.id
_entity.type
_entity.pdbx_description
1 polymer ?
#
loop_
_entity_poly.entity_id
_entity_poly.type
_entity_poly.pdbx_seq_one_letter_code
_entity_poly.pdbx_strand_id
1 'polypeptide(L)'
;PHTISTPTTPLSPAPEPFHIRILNKSDEEAVVEHLRKTFFKDEPLNVDLKITEDGYPQDLEKYSVKSIGEGNSLVAITDSGNIVGVCLNGTIYKNYDEEDNVSDPKFSKVVKLLDAVEEKADTFGKFPDLDKYLCIKIISVDGTWRGKGIAKLLVEKAM
;
A
#
# COMPACT_ATOMS: atom_id res chain seq x y z
N PRO A 1 16.16 13.98 57.51
CA PRO A 1 15.25 14.05 56.34
C PRO A 1 16.02 13.73 55.05
N HIS A 2 15.96 12.47 54.61
CA HIS A 2 16.57 12.05 53.34
C HIS A 2 15.54 12.24 52.23
N THR A 3 15.81 13.18 51.33
CA THR A 3 15.04 13.36 50.09
C THR A 3 15.41 12.25 49.11
N ILE A 4 14.44 11.40 48.79
CA ILE A 4 14.56 10.39 47.74
C ILE A 4 14.38 11.12 46.41
N SER A 5 15.46 11.23 45.63
CA SER A 5 15.38 11.68 44.23
C SER A 5 14.86 10.53 43.37
N THR A 6 13.69 10.70 42.78
CA THR A 6 13.16 9.78 41.77
C THR A 6 14.01 9.85 40.50
N PRO A 7 14.34 8.72 39.86
CA PRO A 7 15.01 8.73 38.57
C PRO A 7 14.06 9.31 37.53
N THR A 8 14.47 10.38 36.85
CA THR A 8 13.77 10.86 35.65
C THR A 8 14.00 9.86 34.52
N THR A 9 12.96 9.10 34.17
CA THR A 9 12.91 8.34 32.93
C THR A 9 13.16 9.31 31.76
N PRO A 10 14.13 9.02 30.86
CA PRO A 10 14.31 9.83 29.66
C PRO A 10 12.99 9.84 28.89
N LEU A 11 12.43 11.03 28.69
CA LEU A 11 11.28 11.20 27.82
C LEU A 11 11.73 10.72 26.42
N SER A 12 11.05 9.71 25.85
CA SER A 12 11.30 9.32 24.47
C SER A 12 11.20 10.58 23.59
N PRO A 13 12.09 10.74 22.59
CA PRO A 13 12.01 11.88 21.68
C PRO A 13 10.60 11.94 21.08
N ALA A 14 10.10 13.16 20.88
CA ALA A 14 8.83 13.36 20.20
C ALA A 14 8.85 12.59 18.87
N PRO A 15 7.77 11.88 18.51
CA PRO A 15 7.73 11.14 17.25
C PRO A 15 7.97 12.11 16.11
N GLU A 16 8.81 11.70 15.16
CA GLU A 16 9.12 12.48 13.97
C GLU A 16 7.81 12.88 13.27
N PRO A 17 7.66 14.14 12.82
CA PRO A 17 6.50 14.53 12.01
C PRO A 17 6.48 13.78 10.68
N PHE A 18 5.27 13.61 10.14
CA PHE A 18 5.06 13.13 8.78
C PHE A 18 4.00 13.98 8.09
N HIS A 19 4.03 13.97 6.75
CA HIS A 19 3.02 14.60 5.93
C HIS A 19 2.55 13.64 4.83
N ILE A 20 1.35 13.90 4.31
CA ILE A 20 0.76 13.11 3.22
C ILE A 20 0.77 13.93 1.94
N ARG A 21 1.30 13.34 0.88
CA ARG A 21 1.28 13.89 -0.49
C ARG A 21 0.93 12.81 -1.52
N ILE A 22 0.60 13.27 -2.72
CA ILE A 22 0.47 12.40 -3.90
C ILE A 22 1.85 11.81 -4.24
N LEU A 23 1.86 10.54 -4.63
CA LEU A 23 3.02 9.85 -5.16
C LEU A 23 3.31 10.29 -6.59
N ASN A 24 4.59 10.45 -6.90
CA ASN A 24 5.08 10.72 -8.23
C ASN A 24 5.79 9.48 -8.77
N LYS A 25 5.96 9.39 -10.09
CA LYS A 25 6.69 8.28 -10.72
C LYS A 25 8.12 8.12 -10.18
N SER A 26 8.77 9.21 -9.77
CA SER A 26 10.10 9.16 -9.16
C SER A 26 10.15 8.47 -7.80
N ASP A 27 9.00 8.28 -7.13
CA ASP A 27 8.92 7.60 -5.83
C ASP A 27 8.83 6.07 -5.96
N GLU A 28 8.65 5.54 -7.18
CA GLU A 28 8.33 4.13 -7.45
C GLU A 28 9.32 3.16 -6.79
N GLU A 29 10.62 3.39 -6.94
CA GLU A 29 11.67 2.55 -6.34
C GLU A 29 11.60 2.56 -4.81
N ALA A 30 11.43 3.74 -4.19
CA ALA A 30 11.30 3.86 -2.74
C ALA A 30 10.01 3.19 -2.21
N VAL A 31 8.93 3.23 -2.99
CA VAL A 31 7.69 2.52 -2.66
C VAL A 31 7.89 1.01 -2.72
N VAL A 32 8.55 0.48 -3.76
CA VAL A 32 8.87 -0.95 -3.85
C VAL A 32 9.70 -1.39 -2.64
N GLU A 33 10.73 -0.63 -2.26
CA GLU A 33 11.51 -0.92 -1.06
C GLU A 33 10.69 -0.93 0.22
N HIS A 34 9.76 0.01 0.37
CA HIS A 34 8.83 0.04 1.49
C HIS A 34 7.93 -1.21 1.51
N LEU A 35 7.37 -1.61 0.36
CA LEU A 35 6.49 -2.78 0.26
C LEU A 35 7.21 -4.10 0.54
N ARG A 36 8.46 -4.25 0.10
CA ARG A 36 9.32 -5.39 0.47
C ARG A 36 9.42 -5.56 1.99
N LYS A 37 9.54 -4.44 2.72
CA LYS A 37 9.72 -4.43 4.18
C LYS A 37 8.42 -4.62 4.95
N THR A 38 7.28 -4.20 4.39
CA THR A 38 6.05 -3.96 5.17
C THR A 38 4.81 -4.71 4.69
N PHE A 39 4.77 -5.13 3.42
CA PHE A 39 3.57 -5.69 2.79
C PHE A 39 3.82 -7.06 2.17
N PHE A 40 4.77 -7.19 1.24
CA PHE A 40 4.88 -8.41 0.41
C PHE A 40 5.04 -9.70 1.21
N LYS A 41 5.82 -9.67 2.29
CA LYS A 41 6.07 -10.82 3.17
C LYS A 41 4.94 -11.13 4.16
N ASP A 42 4.03 -10.18 4.38
CA ASP A 42 3.01 -10.24 5.43
C ASP A 42 1.58 -10.30 4.85
N GLU A 43 1.42 -10.03 3.54
CA GLU A 43 0.14 -10.11 2.85
C GLU A 43 -0.36 -11.58 2.80
N PRO A 44 -1.62 -11.85 3.19
CA PRO A 44 -2.11 -13.21 3.39
C PRO A 44 -1.94 -14.15 2.18
N LEU A 45 -2.24 -13.71 0.95
CA LEU A 45 -2.14 -14.56 -0.23
C LEU A 45 -0.68 -14.84 -0.61
N ASN A 46 0.20 -13.85 -0.47
CA ASN A 46 1.64 -14.00 -0.65
C ASN A 46 2.24 -14.99 0.35
N VAL A 47 1.79 -14.96 1.61
CA VAL A 47 2.21 -15.91 2.65
C VAL A 47 1.75 -17.33 2.34
N ASP A 48 0.46 -17.51 2.02
CA ASP A 48 -0.13 -18.82 1.74
C ASP A 48 0.52 -19.51 0.52
N LEU A 49 0.72 -18.75 -0.55
CA LEU A 49 1.34 -19.25 -1.79
C LEU A 49 2.86 -19.23 -1.75
N LYS A 50 3.47 -18.70 -0.69
CA LYS A 50 4.92 -18.53 -0.53
C LYS A 50 5.53 -17.82 -1.74
N ILE A 51 4.94 -16.70 -2.14
CA ILE A 51 5.38 -15.95 -3.33
C ILE A 51 6.77 -15.36 -3.11
N THR A 52 7.08 -14.94 -1.88
CA THR A 52 8.34 -14.24 -1.57
C THR A 52 9.42 -15.13 -0.94
N GLU A 53 9.26 -16.47 -0.98
CA GLU A 53 10.18 -17.42 -0.33
C GLU A 53 11.60 -17.38 -0.92
N ASP A 54 11.70 -17.20 -2.25
CA ASP A 54 12.96 -17.18 -3.01
C ASP A 54 13.38 -15.76 -3.46
N GLY A 55 12.81 -14.72 -2.85
CA GLY A 55 13.00 -13.32 -3.25
C GLY A 55 11.70 -12.66 -3.70
N TYR A 56 11.78 -11.48 -4.30
CA TYR A 56 10.60 -10.72 -4.74
C TYR A 56 10.43 -10.87 -6.26
N PRO A 57 9.37 -11.55 -6.74
CA PRO A 57 9.13 -11.67 -8.18
C PRO A 57 8.93 -10.30 -8.82
N GLN A 58 9.53 -10.09 -10.00
CA GLN A 58 9.42 -8.81 -10.70
C GLN A 58 7.97 -8.47 -11.04
N ASP A 59 7.14 -9.48 -11.34
CA ASP A 59 5.72 -9.29 -11.65
C ASP A 59 4.95 -8.76 -10.43
N LEU A 60 5.25 -9.24 -9.22
CA LEU A 60 4.66 -8.73 -7.98
C LEU A 60 4.98 -7.25 -7.79
N GLU A 61 6.25 -6.87 -7.98
CA GLU A 61 6.69 -5.49 -7.80
C GLU A 61 6.05 -4.56 -8.83
N LYS A 62 6.14 -4.90 -10.12
CA LYS A 62 5.55 -4.12 -11.23
C LYS A 62 4.05 -3.97 -11.06
N TYR A 63 3.34 -5.06 -10.76
CA TYR A 63 1.90 -5.04 -10.55
C TYR A 63 1.51 -4.09 -9.42
N SER A 64 2.29 -4.07 -8.34
CA SER A 64 2.00 -3.26 -7.16
C SER A 64 2.10 -1.76 -7.41
N VAL A 65 2.94 -1.32 -8.34
CA VAL A 65 3.25 0.10 -8.56
C VAL A 65 2.78 0.65 -9.92
N LYS A 66 2.19 -0.19 -10.79
CA LYS A 66 1.79 0.18 -12.16
C LYS A 66 0.91 1.44 -12.23
N SER A 67 0.05 1.65 -11.22
CA SER A 67 -0.91 2.76 -11.17
C SER A 67 -0.38 4.04 -10.50
N ILE A 68 0.88 4.09 -10.04
CA ILE A 68 1.44 5.32 -9.44
C ILE A 68 1.36 6.50 -10.44
N GLY A 69 1.57 6.23 -11.73
CA GLY A 69 1.52 7.24 -12.79
C GLY A 69 0.16 7.89 -13.01
N GLU A 70 -0.92 7.34 -12.46
CA GLU A 70 -2.28 7.89 -12.58
C GLU A 70 -2.52 9.12 -11.69
N GLY A 71 -1.60 9.40 -10.74
CA GLY A 71 -1.67 10.59 -9.89
C GLY A 71 -2.68 10.49 -8.73
N ASN A 72 -3.19 9.30 -8.43
CA ASN A 72 -4.19 9.08 -7.38
C ASN A 72 -3.63 8.37 -6.14
N SER A 73 -2.39 7.87 -6.19
CA SER A 73 -1.76 7.17 -5.08
C SER A 73 -1.14 8.15 -4.07
N LEU A 74 -1.15 7.79 -2.79
CA LEU A 74 -0.69 8.65 -1.69
C LEU A 74 0.46 8.01 -0.91
N VAL A 75 1.30 8.86 -0.34
CA VAL A 75 2.39 8.47 0.56
C VAL A 75 2.37 9.31 1.83
N ALA A 76 2.58 8.65 2.96
CA ALA A 76 2.95 9.26 4.23
C ALA A 76 4.46 9.19 4.35
N ILE A 77 5.11 10.36 4.42
CA ILE A 77 6.56 10.51 4.42
C ILE A 77 6.99 11.42 5.57
N THR A 78 8.08 11.06 6.24
CA THR A 78 8.63 11.87 7.32
C THR A 78 9.41 13.07 6.79
N ASP A 79 9.73 14.02 7.67
CA ASP A 79 10.56 15.17 7.29
C ASP A 79 11.99 14.77 6.89
N SER A 80 12.50 13.64 7.39
CA SER A 80 13.76 13.03 6.92
C SER A 80 13.64 12.28 5.59
N GLY A 81 12.45 12.20 4.99
CA GLY A 81 12.22 11.56 3.69
C GLY A 81 11.91 10.07 3.76
N ASN A 82 11.64 9.51 4.94
CA ASN A 82 11.32 8.09 5.08
C ASN A 82 9.84 7.82 4.77
N ILE A 83 9.56 6.86 3.89
CA ILE A 83 8.20 6.38 3.63
C ILE A 83 7.73 5.54 4.81
N VAL A 84 6.68 6.00 5.48
CA VAL A 84 6.09 5.34 6.66
C VAL A 84 4.73 4.72 6.38
N GLY A 85 4.13 5.05 5.23
CA GLY A 85 2.98 4.34 4.71
C GLY A 85 2.62 4.79 3.29
N VAL A 86 1.88 3.93 2.59
CA VAL A 86 1.41 4.16 1.21
C VAL A 86 -0.04 3.71 1.07
N CYS A 87 -0.76 4.40 0.19
CA CYS A 87 -2.07 3.98 -0.32
C CYS A 87 -2.00 4.03 -1.84
N LEU A 88 -1.79 2.86 -2.45
CA LEU A 88 -1.66 2.71 -3.89
C LEU A 88 -3.04 2.46 -4.47
N ASN A 89 -3.44 3.34 -5.37
CA ASN A 89 -4.77 3.39 -5.95
C ASN A 89 -4.67 3.23 -7.46
N GLY A 90 -5.64 2.53 -8.03
CA GLY A 90 -5.84 2.43 -9.47
C GLY A 90 -7.23 2.90 -9.87
N THR A 91 -7.37 3.38 -11.09
CA THR A 91 -8.64 3.79 -11.67
C THR A 91 -9.20 2.67 -12.52
N ILE A 92 -10.39 2.20 -12.19
CA ILE A 92 -11.07 1.18 -12.99
C ILE A 92 -12.09 1.88 -13.88
N TYR A 93 -12.03 1.62 -15.19
CA TYR A 93 -12.91 2.22 -16.19
C TYR A 93 -13.94 1.21 -16.68
N LYS A 94 -15.15 1.68 -16.93
CA LYS A 94 -16.22 0.87 -17.52
C LYS A 94 -15.81 0.42 -18.92
N ASN A 95 -15.95 -0.87 -19.22
CA ASN A 95 -15.60 -1.49 -20.50
C ASN A 95 -14.10 -1.42 -20.86
N TYR A 96 -13.21 -1.20 -19.89
CA TYR A 96 -11.77 -1.34 -20.08
C TYR A 96 -11.29 -2.54 -19.28
N ASP A 97 -10.77 -3.54 -19.99
CA ASP A 97 -10.15 -4.71 -19.38
C ASP A 97 -8.64 -4.61 -19.61
N GLU A 98 -7.90 -4.31 -18.55
CA GLU A 98 -6.45 -4.31 -18.60
C GLU A 98 -5.97 -5.72 -18.26
N GLU A 99 -5.54 -6.48 -19.27
CA GLU A 99 -4.94 -7.79 -19.01
C GLU A 99 -3.56 -7.63 -18.34
N ASP A 100 -3.48 -8.09 -17.09
CA ASP A 100 -2.22 -8.17 -16.36
C ASP A 100 -1.39 -9.35 -16.85
N ASN A 101 -0.34 -9.05 -17.63
CA ASN A 101 0.61 -10.05 -18.12
C ASN A 101 1.56 -10.50 -17.01
N VAL A 102 1.12 -11.46 -16.20
CA VAL A 102 1.92 -12.09 -15.13
C VAL A 102 2.48 -13.43 -15.57
N SER A 103 3.81 -13.55 -15.51
CA SER A 103 4.57 -14.76 -15.83
C SER A 103 4.83 -15.65 -14.62
N ASP A 104 4.93 -15.08 -13.41
CA ASP A 104 5.12 -15.87 -12.19
C ASP A 104 3.89 -16.75 -11.90
N PRO A 105 4.05 -18.08 -11.81
CA PRO A 105 2.91 -19.01 -11.72
C PRO A 105 2.20 -18.97 -10.37
N LYS A 106 2.87 -18.55 -9.29
CA LYS A 106 2.22 -18.39 -7.97
C LYS A 106 1.43 -17.08 -7.96
N PHE A 107 2.05 -15.98 -8.37
CA PHE A 107 1.42 -14.67 -8.41
C PHE A 107 0.27 -14.58 -9.43
N SER A 108 0.37 -15.30 -10.56
CA SER A 108 -0.73 -15.42 -11.53
C SER A 108 -2.02 -15.98 -10.89
N LYS A 109 -1.93 -16.83 -9.86
CA LYS A 109 -3.11 -17.30 -9.13
C LYS A 109 -3.77 -16.18 -8.31
N VAL A 110 -2.96 -15.30 -7.72
CA VAL A 110 -3.45 -14.14 -6.96
C VAL A 110 -4.19 -13.20 -7.90
N VAL A 111 -3.58 -12.83 -9.02
CA VAL A 111 -4.21 -11.92 -10.01
C VAL A 111 -5.54 -12.50 -10.51
N LYS A 112 -5.57 -13.77 -10.93
CA LYS A 112 -6.82 -14.44 -11.36
C LYS A 112 -7.90 -14.47 -10.29
N LEU A 113 -7.52 -14.62 -9.02
CA LEU A 113 -8.48 -14.56 -7.92
C LEU A 113 -9.06 -13.15 -7.77
N LEU A 114 -8.22 -12.11 -7.82
CA LEU A 114 -8.65 -10.72 -7.73
C LEU A 114 -9.57 -10.34 -8.91
N ASP A 115 -9.24 -10.77 -10.12
CA ASP A 115 -10.07 -10.55 -11.32
C ASP A 115 -11.45 -11.20 -11.16
N ALA A 116 -11.48 -12.46 -10.70
CA ALA A 116 -12.74 -13.18 -10.46
C ALA A 116 -13.57 -12.57 -9.31
N VAL A 117 -12.92 -11.94 -8.33
CA VAL A 117 -13.61 -11.19 -7.26
C VAL A 117 -14.21 -9.90 -7.81
N GLU A 118 -13.48 -9.16 -8.65
CA GLU A 118 -13.95 -7.92 -9.27
C GLU A 118 -15.14 -8.18 -10.22
N GLU A 119 -15.04 -9.21 -11.08
CA GLU A 119 -16.13 -9.62 -11.97
C GLU A 119 -17.41 -9.91 -11.18
N LYS A 120 -17.28 -10.66 -10.08
CA LYS A 120 -18.43 -11.00 -9.20
C LYS A 120 -18.91 -9.83 -8.35
N ALA A 121 -18.04 -8.86 -8.07
CA ALA A 121 -18.44 -7.65 -7.38
C ALA A 121 -19.41 -6.83 -8.25
N ASP A 122 -19.29 -6.91 -9.58
CA ASP A 122 -20.18 -6.28 -10.55
C ASP A 122 -20.47 -4.81 -10.20
N THR A 123 -19.40 -4.06 -9.91
CA THR A 123 -19.49 -2.67 -9.44
C THR A 123 -20.26 -1.81 -10.44
N PHE A 124 -20.01 -1.96 -11.74
CA PHE A 124 -20.72 -1.22 -12.78
C PHE A 124 -22.16 -1.68 -13.01
N GLY A 125 -22.50 -2.95 -12.78
CA GLY A 125 -23.90 -3.39 -12.80
C GLY A 125 -24.70 -2.84 -11.62
N LYS A 126 -24.07 -2.72 -10.44
CA LYS A 126 -24.67 -2.10 -9.24
C LYS A 126 -24.78 -0.59 -9.33
N PHE A 127 -23.84 0.06 -10.01
CA PHE A 127 -23.78 1.51 -10.18
C PHE A 127 -23.70 1.85 -11.67
N PRO A 128 -24.82 1.74 -12.42
CA PRO A 128 -24.81 1.81 -13.89
C PRO A 128 -24.38 3.16 -14.45
N ASP A 129 -24.53 4.24 -13.67
CA ASP A 129 -24.18 5.60 -14.06
C ASP A 129 -22.70 5.93 -13.85
N LEU A 130 -21.90 5.03 -13.27
CA LEU A 130 -20.45 5.23 -13.13
C LEU A 130 -19.72 4.88 -14.42
N ASP A 131 -18.89 5.80 -14.91
CA ASP A 131 -17.94 5.54 -16.01
C ASP A 131 -16.59 5.01 -15.51
N LYS A 132 -16.27 5.31 -14.25
CA LYS A 132 -15.05 4.85 -13.57
C LYS A 132 -15.19 4.93 -12.06
N TYR A 133 -14.35 4.20 -11.33
CA TYR A 133 -14.24 4.31 -9.88
C TYR A 133 -12.78 4.16 -9.42
N LEU A 134 -12.50 4.65 -8.21
CA LEU A 134 -11.19 4.51 -7.57
C LEU A 134 -11.13 3.18 -6.79
N CYS A 135 -10.10 2.39 -7.04
CA CYS A 135 -9.84 1.13 -6.35
C CYS A 135 -8.56 1.26 -5.50
N ILE A 136 -8.69 1.10 -4.18
CA ILE A 136 -7.54 1.00 -3.29
C ILE A 136 -6.94 -0.40 -3.49
N LYS A 137 -5.75 -0.47 -4.10
CA LYS A 137 -5.06 -1.72 -4.43
C LYS A 137 -4.18 -2.22 -3.30
N ILE A 138 -3.41 -1.31 -2.68
CA ILE A 138 -2.52 -1.63 -1.56
C ILE A 138 -2.60 -0.52 -0.52
N ILE A 139 -2.74 -0.93 0.74
CA ILE A 139 -2.50 -0.05 1.89
C ILE A 139 -1.43 -0.69 2.78
N SER A 140 -0.34 0.03 3.02
CA SER A 140 0.74 -0.44 3.88
C SER A 140 1.21 0.66 4.82
N VAL A 141 1.54 0.28 6.05
CA VAL A 141 2.10 1.16 7.07
C VAL A 141 3.24 0.41 7.76
N ASP A 142 4.36 1.10 7.90
CA ASP A 142 5.52 0.60 8.63
C ASP A 142 5.12 0.16 10.05
N GLY A 143 5.59 -1.03 10.47
CA GLY A 143 5.27 -1.61 11.78
C GLY A 143 5.56 -0.67 12.95
N THR A 144 6.64 0.12 12.87
CA THR A 144 7.06 1.09 13.89
C THR A 144 6.18 2.34 13.93
N TRP A 145 5.34 2.55 12.92
CA TRP A 145 4.41 3.68 12.79
C TRP A 145 2.93 3.28 12.93
N ARG A 146 2.64 2.01 13.21
CA ARG A 146 1.28 1.54 13.51
C ARG A 146 0.73 2.17 14.79
N GLY A 147 -0.60 2.18 14.94
CA GLY A 147 -1.29 2.80 16.08
C GLY A 147 -1.38 4.33 16.03
N LYS A 148 -0.85 4.97 14.97
CA LYS A 148 -0.87 6.44 14.78
C LYS A 148 -1.98 6.93 13.83
N GLY A 149 -2.86 6.05 13.36
CA GLY A 149 -3.96 6.40 12.45
C GLY A 149 -3.54 6.69 10.99
N ILE A 150 -2.31 6.39 10.59
CA ILE A 150 -1.79 6.68 9.22
C ILE A 150 -2.63 6.04 8.13
N ALA A 151 -2.98 4.75 8.27
CA ALA A 151 -3.82 4.07 7.29
C ALA A 151 -5.17 4.78 7.11
N LYS A 152 -5.80 5.19 8.22
CA LYS A 152 -7.05 5.95 8.19
C LYS A 152 -6.87 7.28 7.44
N LEU A 153 -5.84 8.06 7.78
CA LEU A 153 -5.57 9.35 7.16
C LEU A 153 -5.29 9.23 5.65
N LEU A 154 -4.59 8.16 5.23
CA LEU A 154 -4.34 7.87 3.83
C LEU A 154 -5.65 7.59 3.07
N VAL A 155 -6.52 6.74 3.63
CA VAL A 155 -7.81 6.40 3.01
C VAL A 155 -8.73 7.62 2.95
N GLU A 156 -8.84 8.38 4.05
CA GLU A 156 -9.67 9.59 4.10
C GLU A 156 -9.24 10.65 3.09
N LYS A 157 -7.95 10.70 2.75
CA LYS A 157 -7.41 11.66 1.79
C LYS A 157 -7.46 11.18 0.33
N ALA A 158 -7.76 9.90 0.11
CA ALA A 158 -7.97 9.32 -1.22
C ALA A 158 -9.43 9.43 -1.69
N MET A 159 -10.36 9.67 -0.75
CA MET A 159 -11.80 9.88 -1.00
C MET A 159 -12.12 11.35 -1.22
#